data_AF-D3MSL9-F1
#
_entry.id   AF-D3MSL9-F1
#
_cell.length_a   1.000
_cell.length_b   1.000
_cell.length_c   1.000
_cell.angle_alpha   90.00
_cell.angle_beta   90.00
_cell.angle_gamma   90.00
#
_symmetry.space_group_name_H-M   'P 1'
#
loop_
_entity.id
_entity.type
_entity.pdbx_description
1 polymer ?
#
loop_
_entity_poly.entity_id
_entity_poly.type
_entity_poly.pdbx_seq_one_letter_code
_entity_poly.pdbx_strand_id
1 'polypeptide(L)'
;MAETFHFNISMISRGKSKSAVASAAYISCEKIKNEWDGEVHDYHNKKGLLHSEIFLPENVPIALKDRTTLWNSVELNEKASNAQLARNFIIALPKELSFEENKKLITDFIQENFVSKGMIADLAIHDRTSDDNNNIHAHIMTTLRPINEKGEWQAKSKKEYVIDENGEKIKLKSGNYKTRKVELTDWNNKGNAEKWRENFARLCNQYLEKNHQEKRVDHRSYKRQGIEEIPTIH
;
A
#
# COMPACT_ATOMS: atom_id res chain seq x y z
N MET A 1 24.13 -10.75 8.27
CA MET A 1 23.00 -10.11 7.57
C MET A 1 21.75 -10.26 8.43
N ALA A 2 20.82 -9.31 8.42
CA ALA A 2 19.52 -9.53 9.04
C ALA A 2 18.79 -10.69 8.33
N GLU A 3 18.09 -11.54 9.09
CA GLU A 3 17.71 -12.88 8.62
C GLU A 3 16.67 -12.92 7.49
N THR A 4 15.95 -11.85 7.16
CA THR A 4 15.39 -11.63 5.80
C THR A 4 14.75 -10.25 5.64
N PHE A 5 14.98 -9.61 4.48
CA PHE A 5 14.20 -8.47 4.03
C PHE A 5 12.91 -8.96 3.34
N HIS A 6 11.79 -8.96 4.03
CA HIS A 6 10.48 -9.26 3.43
C HIS A 6 9.69 -7.98 3.15
N PHE A 7 9.40 -7.74 1.88
CA PHE A 7 8.61 -6.61 1.41
C PHE A 7 7.78 -7.05 0.21
N ASN A 8 6.51 -7.38 0.45
CA ASN A 8 5.56 -7.78 -0.59
C ASN A 8 4.69 -6.58 -0.99
N ILE A 9 4.48 -6.42 -2.29
CA ILE A 9 3.52 -5.45 -2.86
C ILE A 9 2.53 -6.25 -3.71
N SER A 10 1.25 -6.05 -3.45
CA SER A 10 0.18 -6.67 -4.23
C SER A 10 -0.99 -5.72 -4.45
N MET A 11 -1.84 -6.05 -5.41
CA MET A 11 -3.07 -5.30 -5.68
C MET A 11 -4.27 -6.06 -5.13
N ILE A 12 -5.13 -5.37 -4.39
CA ILE A 12 -6.47 -5.82 -4.05
C ILE A 12 -7.36 -5.41 -5.22
N SER A 13 -7.92 -6.41 -5.90
CA SER A 13 -8.73 -6.19 -7.10
C SER A 13 -9.92 -7.13 -7.11
N ARG A 14 -11.06 -6.56 -7.48
CA ARG A 14 -12.32 -7.27 -7.64
C ARG A 14 -12.23 -8.38 -8.70
N GLY A 15 -11.45 -8.15 -9.77
CA GLY A 15 -11.22 -9.16 -10.81
C GLY A 15 -10.42 -10.38 -10.35
N LYS A 16 -9.86 -10.34 -9.13
CA LYS A 16 -9.22 -11.49 -8.45
C LYS A 16 -10.04 -11.97 -7.25
N SER A 17 -11.34 -11.65 -7.24
CA SER A 17 -12.26 -11.96 -6.14
C SER A 17 -11.80 -11.44 -4.78
N LYS A 18 -11.17 -10.26 -4.75
CA LYS A 18 -10.77 -9.58 -3.51
C LYS A 18 -11.59 -8.32 -3.28
N SER A 19 -11.87 -8.05 -2.01
CA SER A 19 -12.53 -6.83 -1.52
C SER A 19 -11.57 -6.02 -0.66
N ALA A 20 -11.63 -4.69 -0.79
CA ALA A 20 -10.91 -3.77 0.09
C ALA A 20 -11.52 -3.80 1.49
N VAL A 21 -12.85 -3.87 1.63
CA VAL A 21 -13.51 -3.98 2.93
C VAL A 21 -13.13 -5.29 3.63
N ALA A 22 -13.15 -6.42 2.92
CA ALA A 22 -12.73 -7.71 3.47
C ALA A 22 -11.26 -7.68 3.94
N SER A 23 -10.39 -7.09 3.12
CA SER A 23 -8.95 -6.99 3.45
C SER A 23 -8.72 -6.07 4.65
N ALA A 24 -9.41 -4.94 4.72
CA ALA A 24 -9.34 -3.99 5.82
C ALA A 24 -9.80 -4.63 7.13
N ALA A 25 -10.99 -5.26 7.13
CA ALA A 25 -11.52 -5.99 8.28
C ALA A 25 -10.55 -7.09 8.76
N TYR A 26 -9.93 -7.81 7.82
CA TYR A 26 -8.96 -8.87 8.13
C TYR A 26 -7.71 -8.33 8.83
N ILE A 27 -7.12 -7.24 8.32
CA ILE A 27 -5.88 -6.69 8.90
C ILE A 27 -6.17 -5.95 10.21
N SER A 28 -7.36 -5.37 10.40
CA SER A 28 -7.70 -4.66 11.64
C SER A 28 -8.38 -5.53 12.68
N CYS A 29 -8.61 -6.82 12.41
CA CYS A 29 -9.39 -7.72 13.26
C CYS A 29 -10.77 -7.13 13.61
N GLU A 30 -11.42 -6.48 12.64
CA GLU A 30 -12.72 -5.85 12.82
C GLU A 30 -13.84 -6.64 12.13
N LYS A 31 -15.07 -6.23 12.43
CA LYS A 31 -16.27 -6.64 11.71
C LYS A 31 -16.75 -5.48 10.86
N ILE A 32 -16.69 -5.62 9.54
CA ILE A 32 -17.08 -4.56 8.60
C ILE A 32 -18.05 -5.12 7.56
N LYS A 33 -19.16 -4.42 7.35
CA LYS A 33 -20.08 -4.69 6.24
C LYS A 33 -19.57 -4.00 4.98
N ASN A 34 -19.49 -4.76 3.90
CA ASN A 34 -19.27 -4.24 2.56
C ASN A 34 -20.62 -3.77 1.99
N GLU A 35 -20.74 -2.48 1.74
CA GLU A 35 -21.96 -1.85 1.23
C GLU A 35 -22.17 -2.11 -0.27
N TRP A 36 -21.13 -2.54 -1.00
CA TRP A 36 -21.23 -2.80 -2.43
C TRP A 36 -21.92 -4.14 -2.75
N ASP A 37 -21.61 -5.21 -2.01
CA ASP A 37 -22.22 -6.55 -2.18
C ASP A 37 -23.14 -6.96 -1.02
N GLY A 38 -23.11 -6.21 0.09
CA GLY A 38 -23.90 -6.49 1.29
C GLY A 38 -23.28 -7.51 2.24
N GLU A 39 -22.11 -8.10 1.91
CA GLU A 39 -21.45 -9.11 2.73
C GLU A 39 -20.88 -8.51 4.02
N VAL A 40 -20.94 -9.27 5.12
CA VAL A 40 -20.31 -8.88 6.39
C VAL A 40 -19.05 -9.71 6.58
N HIS A 41 -17.90 -9.05 6.64
CA HIS A 41 -16.62 -9.69 6.90
C HIS A 41 -16.29 -9.53 8.39
N ASP A 42 -16.17 -10.66 9.09
CA ASP A 42 -16.07 -10.69 10.54
C ASP A 42 -14.79 -11.37 11.02
N TYR A 43 -13.82 -10.56 11.48
CA TYR A 43 -12.50 -11.02 11.92
C TYR A 43 -12.17 -10.67 13.38
N HIS A 44 -13.16 -10.32 14.21
CA HIS A 44 -12.95 -9.95 15.63
C HIS A 44 -12.23 -11.01 16.47
N ASN A 45 -12.36 -12.28 16.09
CA ASN A 45 -11.72 -13.39 16.81
C ASN A 45 -10.24 -13.59 16.43
N LYS A 46 -9.73 -12.87 15.42
CA LYS A 46 -8.34 -12.97 14.99
C LYS A 46 -7.44 -12.30 16.03
N LYS A 47 -6.44 -13.06 16.50
CA LYS A 47 -5.43 -12.59 17.46
C LYS A 47 -4.17 -12.09 16.75
N GLY A 48 -3.32 -11.41 17.50
CA GLY A 48 -1.99 -10.97 17.04
C GLY A 48 -1.94 -9.54 16.55
N LEU A 49 -3.06 -8.80 16.51
CA LEU A 49 -3.04 -7.36 16.22
C LEU A 49 -2.42 -6.60 17.40
N LEU A 50 -1.36 -5.84 17.13
CA LEU A 50 -0.67 -5.01 18.11
C LEU A 50 -1.03 -3.52 18.00
N HIS A 51 -1.23 -3.02 16.78
CA HIS A 51 -1.59 -1.62 16.51
C HIS A 51 -2.32 -1.51 15.18
N SER A 52 -3.29 -0.61 15.07
CA SER A 52 -3.90 -0.22 13.80
C SER A 52 -4.17 1.29 13.75
N GLU A 53 -3.99 1.89 12.58
CA GLU A 53 -4.14 3.34 12.40
C GLU A 53 -4.33 3.70 10.93
N ILE A 54 -5.17 4.70 10.66
CA ILE A 54 -5.33 5.29 9.33
C ILE A 54 -4.65 6.67 9.29
N PHE A 55 -3.72 6.79 8.36
CA PHE A 55 -3.00 8.03 8.06
C PHE A 55 -3.64 8.74 6.87
N LEU A 56 -4.01 10.00 7.11
CA LEU A 56 -4.63 10.86 6.14
C LEU A 56 -3.62 11.91 5.63
N PRO A 57 -3.60 12.23 4.33
CA PRO A 57 -2.94 13.43 3.84
C PRO A 57 -3.62 14.68 4.37
N GLU A 58 -2.95 15.82 4.27
CA GLU A 58 -3.54 17.11 4.59
C GLU A 58 -4.80 17.36 3.74
N ASN A 59 -5.77 18.09 4.31
CA ASN A 59 -6.95 18.57 3.61
C ASN A 59 -7.87 17.46 3.06
N VAL A 60 -8.00 16.35 3.79
CA VAL A 60 -9.03 15.32 3.50
C VAL A 60 -9.97 15.15 4.70
N PRO A 61 -11.24 14.75 4.47
CA PRO A 61 -12.21 14.64 5.56
C PRO A 61 -11.75 13.68 6.66
N ILE A 62 -11.80 14.15 7.92
CA ILE A 62 -11.42 13.36 9.09
C ILE A 62 -12.26 12.08 9.26
N ALA A 63 -13.48 12.07 8.71
CA ALA A 63 -14.36 10.90 8.69
C ALA A 63 -13.70 9.67 8.03
N LEU A 64 -12.72 9.89 7.13
CA LEU A 64 -11.96 8.81 6.49
C LEU A 64 -10.94 8.15 7.43
N LYS A 65 -10.76 8.63 8.68
CA LYS A 65 -10.06 7.88 9.73
C LYS A 65 -10.87 6.68 10.22
N ASP A 66 -12.17 6.64 9.94
CA ASP A 66 -12.97 5.44 10.17
C ASP A 66 -12.79 4.46 9.01
N ARG A 67 -12.37 3.24 9.35
CA ARG A 67 -12.01 2.20 8.38
C ARG A 67 -13.21 1.73 7.56
N THR A 68 -14.38 1.63 8.20
CA THR A 68 -15.63 1.28 7.54
C THR A 68 -15.99 2.33 6.48
N THR A 69 -15.93 3.61 6.85
CA THR A 69 -16.21 4.75 5.97
C THR A 69 -15.23 4.80 4.79
N LEU A 70 -13.93 4.70 5.08
CA LEU A 70 -12.89 4.76 4.05
C LEU A 70 -13.07 3.67 2.99
N TRP A 71 -13.09 2.40 3.38
CA TRP A 71 -13.03 1.31 2.42
C TRP A 71 -14.36 1.05 1.71
N ASN A 72 -15.50 1.35 2.34
CA ASN A 72 -16.79 1.35 1.64
C ASN A 72 -16.85 2.46 0.59
N SER A 73 -16.34 3.66 0.90
CA SER A 73 -16.31 4.74 -0.11
C SER A 73 -15.46 4.37 -1.35
N VAL A 74 -14.40 3.56 -1.17
CA VAL A 74 -13.59 3.02 -2.28
C VAL A 74 -14.37 1.99 -3.09
N GLU A 75 -14.99 1.01 -2.43
CA GLU A 75 -15.77 -0.05 -3.08
C GLU A 75 -16.93 0.52 -3.92
N LEU A 76 -17.67 1.47 -3.36
CA LEU A 76 -18.81 2.11 -4.02
C LEU A 76 -18.39 3.00 -5.18
N ASN A 77 -17.23 3.65 -5.10
CA ASN A 77 -16.74 4.52 -6.16
C ASN A 77 -16.25 3.74 -7.40
N GLU A 78 -15.67 2.55 -7.19
CA GLU A 78 -15.17 1.73 -8.29
C GLU A 78 -16.27 0.85 -8.92
N LYS A 79 -16.64 1.16 -10.15
CA LYS A 79 -17.78 0.52 -10.84
C LYS A 79 -17.43 -0.74 -11.63
N ALA A 80 -16.18 -0.90 -12.03
CA ALA A 80 -15.78 -2.00 -12.90
C ALA A 80 -15.68 -3.34 -12.14
N SER A 81 -16.10 -4.44 -12.76
CA SER A 81 -15.96 -5.79 -12.18
C SER A 81 -14.51 -6.21 -11.94
N ASN A 82 -13.58 -5.64 -12.70
CA ASN A 82 -12.14 -5.86 -12.57
C ASN A 82 -11.41 -4.70 -11.89
N ALA A 83 -12.12 -3.84 -11.14
CA ALA A 83 -11.53 -2.68 -10.50
C ALA A 83 -10.35 -3.06 -9.58
N GLN A 84 -9.34 -2.18 -9.56
CA GLN A 84 -8.30 -2.19 -8.55
C GLN A 84 -8.74 -1.25 -7.43
N LEU A 85 -8.81 -1.78 -6.22
CA LEU A 85 -9.45 -1.14 -5.07
C LEU A 85 -8.41 -0.52 -4.14
N ALA A 86 -7.38 -1.29 -3.79
CA ALA A 86 -6.29 -0.84 -2.95
C ALA A 86 -4.96 -1.47 -3.39
N ARG A 87 -3.85 -0.83 -3.02
CA ARG A 87 -2.52 -1.47 -3.06
C ARG A 87 -2.17 -1.92 -1.64
N ASN A 88 -1.78 -3.16 -1.53
CA ASN A 88 -1.46 -3.83 -0.27
C ASN A 88 0.05 -4.05 -0.16
N PHE A 89 0.59 -3.80 1.02
CA PHE A 89 1.96 -4.05 1.40
C PHE A 89 1.98 -4.99 2.60
N ILE A 90 2.90 -5.96 2.58
CA ILE A 90 3.21 -6.79 3.75
C ILE A 90 4.72 -6.69 3.95
N ILE A 91 5.12 -6.16 5.11
CA ILE A 91 6.51 -5.80 5.39
C ILE A 91 6.92 -6.41 6.72
N ALA A 92 7.98 -7.21 6.74
CA ALA A 92 8.55 -7.69 8.00
C ALA A 92 9.27 -6.54 8.72
N LEU A 93 9.07 -6.46 10.03
CA LEU A 93 9.71 -5.46 10.87
C LEU A 93 10.92 -6.08 11.61
N PRO A 94 12.01 -5.32 11.84
CA PRO A 94 13.18 -5.85 12.53
C PRO A 94 12.87 -6.34 13.95
N LYS A 95 13.23 -7.59 14.25
CA LYS A 95 13.08 -8.18 15.59
C LYS A 95 14.03 -7.57 16.62
N GLU A 96 15.09 -6.92 16.16
CA GLU A 96 16.08 -6.23 16.97
C GLU A 96 15.57 -4.89 17.52
N LEU A 97 14.50 -4.35 16.95
CA LEU A 97 13.89 -3.10 17.39
C LEU A 97 12.74 -3.37 18.36
N SER A 98 12.57 -2.47 19.33
CA SER A 98 11.38 -2.48 20.18
C SER A 98 10.11 -2.24 19.35
N PHE A 99 8.95 -2.63 19.88
CA PHE A 99 7.69 -2.39 19.21
C PHE A 99 7.47 -0.89 18.90
N GLU A 100 7.82 -0.01 19.83
CA GLU A 100 7.69 1.45 19.64
C GLU A 100 8.65 2.00 18.58
N GLU A 101 9.86 1.46 18.47
CA GLU A 101 10.77 1.79 17.36
C GLU A 101 10.23 1.29 16.02
N ASN A 102 9.71 0.06 15.97
CA ASN A 102 9.09 -0.51 14.79
C ASN A 102 7.86 0.29 14.33
N LYS A 103 7.03 0.74 15.28
CA LYS A 103 5.90 1.62 15.02
C LYS A 103 6.34 2.97 14.43
N LYS A 104 7.38 3.58 14.98
CA LYS A 104 7.94 4.85 14.46
C LYS A 104 8.53 4.67 13.06
N LEU A 105 9.35 3.63 12.86
CA LEU A 105 9.94 3.27 11.58
C LEU A 105 8.87 3.12 10.49
N ILE A 106 7.81 2.35 10.75
CA ILE A 106 6.76 2.13 9.74
C ILE A 106 5.90 3.38 9.52
N THR A 107 5.72 4.20 10.56
CA THR A 107 5.02 5.48 10.45
C THR A 107 5.81 6.46 9.57
N ASP A 108 7.11 6.60 9.78
CA ASP A 108 7.97 7.46 8.95
C ASP A 108 7.95 6.98 7.49
N PHE A 109 8.03 5.67 7.27
CA PHE A 109 7.92 5.08 5.94
C PHE A 109 6.59 5.44 5.26
N ILE A 110 5.46 5.32 5.96
CA ILE A 110 4.13 5.67 5.45
C ILE A 110 4.03 7.16 5.13
N GLN A 111 4.52 8.02 6.02
CA GLN A 111 4.48 9.46 5.84
C GLN A 111 5.31 9.89 4.62
N GLU A 112 6.56 9.43 4.52
CA GLU A 112 7.47 9.77 3.42
C GLU A 112 6.95 9.28 2.06
N ASN A 113 6.43 8.05 1.99
CA ASN A 113 6.19 7.39 0.70
C ASN A 113 4.75 7.44 0.22
N PHE A 114 3.78 7.56 1.14
CA PHE A 114 2.36 7.47 0.81
C PHE A 114 1.62 8.77 1.11
N VAL A 115 1.61 9.19 2.37
CA VAL A 115 0.80 10.34 2.83
C VAL A 115 1.28 11.63 2.19
N SER A 116 2.60 11.85 2.13
CA SER A 116 3.20 13.02 1.44
C SER A 116 2.86 13.12 -0.05
N LYS A 117 2.40 12.02 -0.66
CA LYS A 117 2.00 11.93 -2.07
C LYS A 117 0.48 12.02 -2.26
N GLY A 118 -0.28 12.22 -1.18
CA GLY A 118 -1.73 12.33 -1.19
C GLY A 118 -2.48 10.99 -1.10
N MET A 119 -1.79 9.88 -0.81
CA MET A 119 -2.45 8.59 -0.56
C MET A 119 -2.95 8.54 0.90
N ILE A 120 -4.11 7.93 1.11
CA ILE A 120 -4.52 7.48 2.45
C ILE A 120 -3.91 6.10 2.68
N ALA A 121 -3.36 5.87 3.87
CA ALA A 121 -2.73 4.61 4.25
C ALA A 121 -3.38 4.04 5.52
N ASP A 122 -3.82 2.78 5.47
CA ASP A 122 -4.36 2.01 6.59
C ASP A 122 -3.32 0.99 7.05
N LEU A 123 -2.79 1.17 8.25
CA LEU A 123 -1.76 0.35 8.87
C LEU A 123 -2.39 -0.63 9.87
N ALA A 124 -1.91 -1.86 9.86
CA ALA A 124 -2.04 -2.78 10.97
C ALA A 124 -0.71 -3.51 11.22
N ILE A 125 -0.23 -3.51 12.47
CA ILE A 125 0.96 -4.25 12.89
C ILE A 125 0.52 -5.51 13.61
N HIS A 126 1.02 -6.66 13.14
CA HIS A 126 0.71 -7.98 13.67
C HIS A 126 1.96 -8.64 14.22
N ASP A 127 1.77 -9.47 15.25
CA ASP A 127 2.76 -10.40 15.74
C ASP A 127 2.20 -11.83 15.67
N ARG A 128 2.96 -12.71 15.00
CA ARG A 128 2.67 -14.15 14.95
C ARG A 128 3.48 -14.83 16.06
N THR A 129 3.14 -14.56 17.31
CA THR A 129 3.80 -15.16 18.49
C THR A 129 3.40 -16.61 18.76
N SER A 130 2.58 -17.24 17.89
CA SER A 130 2.23 -18.66 18.02
C SER A 130 3.35 -19.62 17.62
N ASP A 131 4.36 -19.14 16.90
CA ASP A 131 5.58 -19.88 16.55
C ASP A 131 6.76 -19.10 17.15
N ASP A 132 7.75 -19.77 17.75
CA ASP A 132 8.90 -19.24 18.52
C ASP A 132 9.82 -18.20 17.80
N ASN A 133 9.36 -17.54 16.74
CA ASN A 133 10.14 -16.72 15.82
C ASN A 133 9.88 -15.19 15.88
N ASN A 134 9.01 -14.70 16.78
CA ASN A 134 8.76 -13.25 17.01
C ASN A 134 8.64 -12.44 15.69
N ASN A 135 7.75 -12.88 14.80
CA ASN A 135 7.63 -12.32 13.44
C ASN A 135 6.63 -11.17 13.41
N ILE A 136 7.09 -9.99 13.83
CA ILE A 136 6.34 -8.75 13.73
C ILE A 136 6.33 -8.29 12.27
N HIS A 137 5.15 -8.03 11.72
CA HIS A 137 4.98 -7.56 10.35
C HIS A 137 3.87 -6.51 10.26
N ALA A 138 4.03 -5.58 9.32
CA ALA A 138 3.06 -4.55 9.02
C ALA A 138 2.28 -4.92 7.75
N HIS A 139 0.96 -4.86 7.84
CA HIS A 139 0.05 -4.73 6.71
C HIS A 139 -0.20 -3.24 6.46
N ILE A 140 -0.06 -2.78 5.21
CA ILE A 140 -0.43 -1.43 4.81
C ILE A 140 -1.32 -1.49 3.58
N MET A 141 -2.50 -0.90 3.64
CA MET A 141 -3.37 -0.71 2.49
C MET A 141 -3.38 0.77 2.09
N THR A 142 -3.15 1.06 0.81
CA THR A 142 -3.14 2.43 0.27
C THR A 142 -4.21 2.62 -0.79
N THR A 143 -4.81 3.80 -0.81
CA THR A 143 -5.79 4.19 -1.83
C THR A 143 -5.11 4.36 -3.19
N LEU A 144 -5.91 4.23 -4.26
CA LEU A 144 -5.42 4.30 -5.64
C LEU A 144 -5.92 5.52 -6.40
N ARG A 145 -6.73 6.36 -5.75
CA ARG A 145 -7.26 7.61 -6.27
C ARG A 145 -6.94 8.72 -5.27
N PRO A 146 -6.59 9.92 -5.76
CA PRO A 146 -6.68 11.12 -4.95
C PRO A 146 -8.10 11.32 -4.46
N ILE A 147 -8.24 11.93 -3.29
CA ILE A 147 -9.51 12.44 -2.77
C ILE A 147 -9.33 13.93 -2.51
N ASN A 148 -10.36 14.71 -2.81
CA ASN A 148 -10.33 16.15 -2.55
C ASN A 148 -10.86 16.48 -1.15
N GLU A 149 -10.78 17.75 -0.76
CA GLU A 149 -11.28 18.30 0.50
C GLU A 149 -12.76 18.02 0.79
N LYS A 150 -13.56 17.80 -0.26
CA LYS A 150 -14.98 17.49 -0.16
C LYS A 150 -15.26 16.00 0.07
N GLY A 151 -14.23 15.16 0.06
CA GLY A 151 -14.38 13.71 0.18
C GLY A 151 -14.72 13.02 -1.15
N GLU A 152 -14.47 13.66 -2.29
CA GLU A 152 -14.79 13.12 -3.61
C GLU A 152 -13.55 12.46 -4.23
N TRP A 153 -13.68 11.18 -4.62
CA TRP A 153 -12.64 10.45 -5.32
C TRP A 153 -12.38 11.00 -6.72
N GLN A 154 -11.12 11.31 -7.01
CA GLN A 154 -10.70 11.88 -8.28
C GLN A 154 -10.39 10.79 -9.32
N ALA A 155 -10.25 11.21 -10.58
CA ALA A 155 -9.85 10.31 -11.65
C ALA A 155 -8.40 9.82 -11.47
N LYS A 156 -8.14 8.54 -11.79
CA LYS A 156 -6.77 7.98 -11.84
C LYS A 156 -5.98 8.52 -13.05
N SER A 157 -6.71 8.78 -14.13
CA SER A 157 -6.14 9.14 -15.42
C SER A 157 -7.12 9.95 -16.25
N LYS A 158 -6.60 10.73 -17.18
CA LYS A 158 -7.38 11.40 -18.23
C LYS A 158 -7.02 10.86 -19.62
N LYS A 159 -7.92 11.07 -20.56
CA LYS A 159 -7.70 10.80 -21.99
C LYS A 159 -7.25 12.10 -22.66
N GLU A 160 -6.12 12.06 -23.34
CA GLU A 160 -5.60 13.19 -24.13
C GLU A 160 -5.56 12.83 -25.61
N TYR A 161 -5.89 13.79 -26.47
CA TYR A 161 -5.71 13.64 -27.91
C TYR A 161 -4.22 13.74 -28.26
N VAL A 162 -3.76 12.90 -29.20
CA VAL A 162 -2.41 13.01 -29.75
C VAL A 162 -2.45 14.03 -30.88
N ILE A 163 -1.62 15.06 -30.76
CA ILE A 163 -1.46 16.11 -31.77
C ILE A 163 -0.26 15.79 -32.68
N ASP A 164 -0.34 16.20 -33.94
CA ASP A 164 0.78 16.16 -34.89
C ASP A 164 1.68 17.41 -34.76
N GLU A 165 2.67 17.50 -35.65
CA GLU A 165 3.62 18.62 -35.72
C GLU A 165 2.97 19.97 -36.02
N ASN A 166 1.76 19.98 -36.59
CA ASN A 166 0.98 21.18 -36.90
C ASN A 166 0.00 21.55 -35.78
N GLY A 167 -0.05 20.76 -34.70
CA GLY A 167 -0.99 20.94 -33.59
C GLY A 167 -2.39 20.38 -33.84
N GLU A 168 -2.60 19.63 -34.94
CA GLU A 168 -3.89 19.04 -35.27
C GLU A 168 -4.07 17.65 -34.63
N LYS A 169 -5.31 17.28 -34.31
CA LYS A 169 -5.60 15.95 -33.73
C LYS A 169 -5.40 14.88 -34.79
N ILE A 170 -4.53 13.90 -34.51
CA ILE A 170 -4.27 12.79 -35.43
C ILE A 170 -5.53 11.94 -35.59
N LYS A 171 -6.04 11.83 -36.82
CA LYS A 171 -7.18 10.98 -37.16
C LYS A 171 -6.70 9.58 -37.57
N LEU A 172 -7.31 8.54 -37.01
CA LEU A 172 -7.05 7.15 -37.36
C LEU A 172 -7.84 6.76 -38.61
N LYS A 173 -7.43 5.67 -39.28
CA LYS A 173 -8.15 5.11 -40.43
C LYS A 173 -9.62 4.75 -40.12
N SER A 174 -9.94 4.50 -38.85
CA SER A 174 -11.31 4.23 -38.39
C SER A 174 -12.19 5.49 -38.27
N GLY A 175 -11.65 6.69 -38.55
CA GLY A 175 -12.35 7.96 -38.39
C GLY A 175 -12.28 8.55 -36.97
N ASN A 176 -11.87 7.77 -35.98
CA ASN A 176 -11.66 8.21 -34.60
C ASN A 176 -10.33 8.96 -34.43
N TYR A 177 -10.23 9.87 -33.47
CA TYR A 177 -8.96 10.53 -33.14
C TYR A 177 -8.07 9.64 -32.25
N LYS A 178 -6.77 9.64 -32.54
CA LYS A 178 -5.75 8.98 -31.73
C LYS A 178 -5.69 9.65 -30.36
N THR A 179 -5.73 8.83 -29.31
CA THR A 179 -5.66 9.31 -27.93
C THR A 179 -4.66 8.50 -27.13
N ARG A 180 -4.17 9.09 -26.04
CA ARG A 180 -3.33 8.42 -25.05
C ARG A 180 -3.95 8.60 -23.66
N LYS A 181 -3.72 7.60 -22.81
CA LYS A 181 -4.02 7.69 -21.39
C LYS A 181 -2.87 8.43 -20.71
N VAL A 182 -3.21 9.42 -19.89
CA VAL A 182 -2.26 10.13 -19.03
C VAL A 182 -2.69 9.90 -17.58
N GLU A 183 -1.82 9.27 -16.80
CA GLU A 183 -2.05 9.11 -15.36
C GLU A 183 -2.01 10.49 -14.70
N LEU A 184 -2.93 10.73 -13.77
CA LEU A 184 -3.02 12.01 -13.04
C LEU A 184 -2.15 12.00 -11.78
N THR A 185 -1.65 10.84 -11.38
CA THR A 185 -0.66 10.66 -10.32
C THR A 185 0.46 9.74 -10.79
N ASP A 186 1.59 9.79 -10.11
CA ASP A 186 2.72 8.88 -10.34
C ASP A 186 2.65 7.60 -9.50
N TRP A 187 1.58 7.41 -8.71
CA TRP A 187 1.48 6.33 -7.70
C TRP A 187 1.64 4.92 -8.30
N ASN A 188 1.23 4.74 -9.55
CA ASN A 188 1.29 3.46 -10.29
C ASN A 188 2.53 3.33 -11.18
N ASN A 189 3.50 4.24 -11.10
CA ASN A 189 4.75 4.12 -11.82
C ASN A 189 5.47 2.83 -11.40
N LYS A 190 5.90 2.03 -12.38
CA LYS A 190 6.58 0.76 -12.16
C LYS A 190 7.87 0.90 -11.33
N GLY A 191 8.53 2.06 -11.42
CA GLY A 191 9.75 2.35 -10.64
C GLY A 191 9.51 2.58 -9.15
N ASN A 192 8.27 2.83 -8.71
CA ASN A 192 7.99 3.12 -7.30
C ASN A 192 8.24 1.92 -6.40
N ALA A 193 8.06 0.69 -6.89
CA ALA A 193 8.31 -0.51 -6.12
C ALA A 193 9.78 -0.58 -5.63
N GLU A 194 10.73 -0.25 -6.49
CA GLU A 194 12.15 -0.22 -6.12
C GLU A 194 12.42 0.92 -5.11
N LYS A 195 11.89 2.12 -5.39
CA LYS A 195 12.05 3.29 -4.49
C LYS A 195 11.52 3.03 -3.08
N TRP A 196 10.35 2.40 -2.97
CA TRP A 196 9.76 2.07 -1.67
C TRP A 196 10.58 1.03 -0.91
N ARG A 197 11.07 -0.01 -1.62
CA ARG A 197 11.92 -1.03 -1.00
C ARG A 197 13.26 -0.44 -0.53
N GLU A 198 13.88 0.39 -1.36
CA GLU A 198 15.12 1.09 -1.03
C GLU A 198 14.93 2.03 0.16
N ASN A 199 13.89 2.86 0.15
CA ASN A 199 13.58 3.79 1.24
C ASN A 199 13.31 3.03 2.56
N PHE A 200 12.55 1.93 2.52
CA PHE A 200 12.29 1.12 3.71
C PHE A 200 13.59 0.50 4.27
N ALA A 201 14.47 -0.05 3.42
CA ALA A 201 15.76 -0.56 3.86
C ALA A 201 16.65 0.54 4.46
N ARG A 202 16.65 1.73 3.86
CA ARG A 202 17.36 2.91 4.40
C ARG A 202 16.85 3.28 5.80
N LEU A 203 15.54 3.45 5.97
CA LEU A 203 14.94 3.78 7.27
C LEU A 203 15.24 2.69 8.30
N CYS A 204 15.08 1.43 7.92
CA CYS A 204 15.41 0.29 8.76
C CYS A 204 16.85 0.34 9.29
N ASN A 205 17.83 0.58 8.41
CA ASN A 205 19.22 0.70 8.80
C ASN A 205 19.49 1.90 9.73
N GLN A 206 18.82 3.04 9.50
CA GLN A 206 18.93 4.22 10.38
C GLN A 206 18.40 3.94 11.79
N TYR A 207 17.26 3.26 11.90
CA TYR A 207 16.68 2.88 13.18
C TYR A 207 17.53 1.82 13.89
N LEU A 208 18.07 0.84 13.17
CA LEU A 208 18.99 -0.16 13.73
C LEU A 208 20.26 0.50 14.27
N GLU A 209 20.86 1.41 13.50
CA GLU A 209 22.04 2.17 13.93
C GLU A 209 21.78 3.02 15.17
N LYS A 210 20.66 3.77 15.19
CA LYS A 210 20.26 4.60 16.33
C LYS A 210 20.08 3.79 17.62
N ASN A 211 19.71 2.52 17.51
CA ASN A 211 19.51 1.61 18.63
C ASN A 211 20.72 0.68 18.85
N HIS A 212 21.90 1.06 18.34
CA HIS A 212 23.18 0.36 18.53
C HIS A 212 23.16 -1.10 18.06
N GLN A 213 22.31 -1.44 17.09
CA GLN A 213 22.27 -2.76 16.48
C GLN A 213 23.31 -2.84 15.36
N GLU A 214 24.07 -3.93 15.28
CA GLU A 214 25.06 -4.13 14.20
C GLU A 214 24.42 -4.64 12.90
N LYS A 215 23.25 -5.29 12.99
CA LYS A 215 22.57 -5.85 11.84
C LYS A 215 22.16 -4.77 10.84
N ARG A 216 22.24 -5.11 9.57
CA ARG A 216 21.82 -4.27 8.45
C ARG A 216 21.00 -5.08 7.46
N VAL A 217 20.17 -4.37 6.72
CA VAL A 217 19.18 -4.85 5.79
C VAL A 217 19.46 -4.27 4.41
N ASP A 218 19.34 -5.09 3.38
CA ASP A 218 19.47 -4.67 1.98
C ASP A 218 18.22 -5.12 1.20
N HIS A 219 17.66 -4.20 0.42
CA HIS A 219 16.43 -4.43 -0.34
C HIS A 219 16.64 -5.26 -1.61
N ARG A 220 17.89 -5.34 -2.09
CA ARG A 220 18.29 -6.06 -3.30
C ARG A 220 18.32 -7.57 -3.03
N SER A 221 18.13 -8.38 -4.07
CA SER A 221 18.31 -9.83 -3.93
C SER A 221 19.77 -10.20 -3.64
N TYR A 222 20.04 -11.35 -3.03
CA TYR A 222 21.40 -11.86 -2.80
C TYR A 222 22.26 -11.84 -4.08
N LYS A 223 21.68 -12.26 -5.21
CA LYS A 223 22.32 -12.15 -6.53
C LYS A 223 22.76 -10.72 -6.87
N ARG A 224 21.94 -9.71 -6.58
CA ARG A 224 22.27 -8.28 -6.82
C ARG A 224 23.25 -7.71 -5.78
N GLN A 225 23.43 -8.39 -4.66
CA GLN A 225 24.44 -8.08 -3.64
C GLN A 225 25.78 -8.79 -3.91
N GLY A 226 25.82 -9.73 -4.85
CA GLY A 226 27.00 -10.57 -5.09
C GLY A 226 27.18 -11.70 -4.08
N ILE A 227 26.10 -12.10 -3.41
CA ILE A 227 26.08 -13.13 -2.38
C ILE A 227 25.53 -14.43 -2.98
N GLU A 228 26.28 -15.52 -2.85
CA GLU A 228 25.89 -16.85 -3.31
C GLU A 228 25.05 -17.60 -2.25
N GLU A 229 23.96 -16.98 -1.82
CA GLU A 229 22.96 -17.60 -0.96
C GLU A 229 21.64 -17.80 -1.71
N ILE A 230 20.99 -18.94 -1.47
CA ILE A 230 19.66 -19.21 -2.02
C ILE A 230 18.63 -18.53 -1.11
N PRO A 231 17.73 -17.68 -1.64
CA PRO A 231 16.68 -17.07 -0.83
C PRO A 231 15.80 -18.13 -0.16
N THR A 232 15.47 -17.94 1.11
CA THR A 232 14.47 -18.74 1.80
C THR A 232 13.08 -18.48 1.20
N ILE A 233 12.35 -19.55 0.90
CA ILE A 233 10.93 -19.46 0.51
C ILE A 233 10.13 -19.26 1.79
N HIS A 234 9.37 -18.15 1.87
CA HIS A 234 8.48 -17.82 2.98
C HIS A 234 7.02 -18.08 2.60
#